data_AF-A0A2R6JW80-F1
#
_entry.id   AF-A0A2R6JW80-F1
#
_cell.length_a   1.000
_cell.length_b   1.000
_cell.length_c   1.000
_cell.angle_alpha   90.00
_cell.angle_beta   90.00
_cell.angle_gamma   90.00
#
_symmetry.space_group_name_H-M   'P 1'
#
loop_
_entity.id
_entity.type
_entity.pdbx_description
1 polymer ?
#
loop_
_entity_poly.entity_id
_entity_poly.type
_entity_poly.pdbx_seq_one_letter_code
_entity_poly.pdbx_strand_id
1 'polypeptide(L)'
;MGETRAIDGDFLASSEGVFRVAGDELRYSGLDDAADVSSVGIPHTATAEGLYALGNGWLAILEGGFSVVAADPETAGPGALGRAHAVSSEDGGADGGSDDNGSSDDGSEVYEHVDGNWQRRALPTDDRVVDVAYGKRPYAVTEKGTFLVSDGDEWRTHPLGLRGVRALAIAFR
;
A
#
# COMPACT_ATOMS: atom_id res chain seq x y z
N MET A 1 -22.21 -6.91 -9.27
CA MET A 1 -20.91 -7.39 -9.77
C MET A 1 -19.91 -6.38 -9.26
N GLY A 2 -19.07 -6.80 -8.33
CA GLY A 2 -18.00 -5.97 -7.78
C GLY A 2 -16.94 -5.62 -8.81
N GLU A 3 -16.25 -4.52 -8.54
CA GLU A 3 -15.09 -4.06 -9.30
C GLU A 3 -13.81 -4.68 -8.72
N THR A 4 -13.00 -5.32 -9.57
CA THR A 4 -11.64 -5.75 -9.21
C THR A 4 -10.69 -4.56 -9.18
N ARG A 5 -9.86 -4.45 -8.15
CA ARG A 5 -8.96 -3.31 -7.95
C ARG A 5 -7.48 -3.68 -7.97
N ALA A 6 -7.11 -4.78 -7.31
CA ALA A 6 -5.73 -5.24 -7.27
C ALA A 6 -5.63 -6.77 -7.19
N ILE A 7 -4.46 -7.28 -7.55
CA ILE A 7 -4.10 -8.69 -7.42
C ILE A 7 -2.62 -8.79 -7.03
N ASP A 8 -2.32 -9.59 -6.01
CA ASP A 8 -0.95 -9.96 -5.64
C ASP A 8 -0.92 -11.41 -5.13
N GLY A 9 -0.06 -12.22 -5.74
CA GLY A 9 -0.01 -13.66 -5.50
C GLY A 9 -1.38 -14.32 -5.66
N ASP A 10 -1.84 -14.99 -4.62
CA ASP A 10 -3.15 -15.66 -4.58
C ASP A 10 -4.28 -14.74 -4.10
N PHE A 11 -4.03 -13.46 -3.80
CA PHE A 11 -5.03 -12.54 -3.26
C PHE A 11 -5.54 -11.56 -4.31
N LEU A 12 -6.83 -11.24 -4.21
CA LEU A 12 -7.54 -10.29 -5.07
C LEU A 12 -8.31 -9.29 -4.21
N ALA A 13 -8.05 -8.00 -4.39
CA ALA A 13 -8.81 -6.92 -3.79
C ALA A 13 -9.95 -6.47 -4.72
N SER A 14 -11.12 -6.19 -4.15
CA SER A 14 -12.29 -5.74 -4.89
C SER A 14 -13.23 -4.89 -4.03
N SER A 15 -14.18 -4.24 -4.68
CA SER A 15 -15.27 -3.52 -4.00
C SER A 15 -16.14 -4.41 -3.10
N GLU A 16 -16.13 -5.74 -3.31
CA GLU A 16 -16.87 -6.73 -2.50
C GLU A 16 -15.96 -7.38 -1.43
N GLY A 17 -14.74 -6.86 -1.23
CA GLY A 17 -13.79 -7.35 -0.24
C GLY A 17 -12.61 -8.10 -0.83
N VAL A 18 -11.94 -8.89 0.01
CA VAL A 18 -10.76 -9.67 -0.38
C VAL A 18 -11.17 -11.09 -0.75
N PHE A 19 -10.59 -11.58 -1.84
CA PHE A 19 -10.75 -12.96 -2.28
C PHE A 19 -9.39 -13.64 -2.37
N ARG A 20 -9.39 -14.97 -2.29
CA ARG A 20 -8.23 -15.82 -2.48
C ARG A 20 -8.45 -16.83 -3.59
N VAL A 21 -7.50 -16.92 -4.50
CA VAL A 21 -7.43 -17.97 -5.52
C VAL A 21 -7.01 -19.28 -4.84
N ALA A 22 -7.81 -20.31 -5.00
CA ALA A 22 -7.57 -21.64 -4.44
C ALA A 22 -7.81 -22.69 -5.52
N GLY A 23 -6.75 -23.06 -6.25
CA GLY A 23 -6.88 -23.90 -7.44
C GLY A 23 -7.54 -23.12 -8.58
N ASP A 24 -8.69 -23.58 -9.04
CA ASP A 24 -9.51 -22.96 -10.09
C ASP A 24 -10.71 -22.15 -9.52
N GLU A 25 -10.80 -22.05 -8.19
CA GLU A 25 -11.86 -21.29 -7.52
C GLU A 25 -11.34 -19.97 -6.94
N LEU A 26 -12.23 -18.98 -6.91
CA LEU A 26 -12.04 -17.74 -6.15
C LEU A 26 -12.93 -17.80 -4.90
N ARG A 27 -12.33 -17.66 -3.72
CA ARG A 27 -13.04 -17.75 -2.43
C ARG A 27 -12.99 -16.43 -1.69
N TYR A 28 -14.13 -15.98 -1.18
CA TYR A 28 -14.18 -14.81 -0.32
C TYR A 28 -13.35 -15.05 0.96
N SER A 29 -12.54 -14.06 1.31
CA SER A 29 -11.56 -14.11 2.40
C SER A 29 -11.80 -13.04 3.47
N GLY A 30 -12.89 -12.27 3.37
CA GLY A 30 -13.26 -11.25 4.36
C GLY A 30 -13.04 -9.82 3.87
N LEU A 31 -13.33 -8.87 4.78
CA LEU A 31 -13.38 -7.42 4.53
C LEU A 31 -14.42 -7.02 3.47
N ASP A 32 -14.66 -5.72 3.37
CA ASP A 32 -15.43 -5.11 2.29
C ASP A 32 -14.59 -3.99 1.68
N ASP A 33 -14.90 -3.59 0.45
CA ASP A 33 -14.29 -2.44 -0.20
C ASP A 33 -12.74 -2.40 -0.19
N ALA A 34 -12.10 -3.55 -0.41
CA ALA A 34 -10.64 -3.66 -0.44
C ALA A 34 -10.08 -2.89 -1.65
N ALA A 35 -9.19 -1.93 -1.40
CA ALA A 35 -8.57 -1.10 -2.43
C ALA A 35 -7.34 -1.79 -3.03
N ASP A 36 -6.50 -2.38 -2.18
CA ASP A 36 -5.24 -3.01 -2.58
C ASP A 36 -4.87 -4.15 -1.62
N VAL A 37 -4.03 -5.08 -2.08
CA VAL A 37 -3.59 -6.24 -1.30
C VAL A 37 -2.15 -6.61 -1.62
N SER A 38 -1.38 -6.96 -0.59
CA SER A 38 -0.08 -7.59 -0.73
C SER A 38 -0.07 -8.97 -0.08
N SER A 39 0.50 -9.95 -0.80
CA SER A 39 0.63 -11.35 -0.37
C SER A 39 1.98 -11.64 0.31
N VAL A 40 2.92 -10.70 0.26
CA VAL A 40 4.31 -10.87 0.70
C VAL A 40 4.41 -10.86 2.24
N GLY A 41 5.07 -11.88 2.81
CA GLY A 41 5.24 -12.04 4.26
C GLY A 41 3.93 -12.40 4.95
N ILE A 42 3.44 -11.52 5.82
CA ILE A 42 2.06 -11.56 6.31
C ILE A 42 1.20 -10.79 5.31
N PRO A 43 0.12 -11.37 4.74
CA PRO A 43 -0.72 -10.62 3.81
C PRO A 43 -1.33 -9.37 4.45
N HIS A 44 -1.30 -8.27 3.72
CA HIS A 44 -1.91 -7.00 4.14
C HIS A 44 -2.92 -6.51 3.10
N THR A 45 -3.98 -5.84 3.54
CA THR A 45 -5.00 -5.24 2.69
C THR A 45 -5.25 -3.80 3.10
N ALA A 46 -5.28 -2.90 2.13
CA ALA A 46 -5.72 -1.52 2.29
C ALA A 46 -7.23 -1.40 1.99
N THR A 47 -7.98 -0.71 2.84
CA THR A 47 -9.41 -0.41 2.64
C THR A 47 -9.69 1.06 2.95
N ALA A 48 -10.90 1.54 2.65
CA ALA A 48 -11.35 2.87 3.05
C ALA A 48 -11.41 3.09 4.58
N GLU A 49 -11.35 2.02 5.37
CA GLU A 49 -11.45 2.08 6.85
C GLU A 49 -10.10 1.86 7.56
N GLY A 50 -9.14 1.20 6.91
CA GLY A 50 -7.89 0.83 7.57
C GLY A 50 -6.91 0.03 6.72
N LEU A 51 -5.73 -0.19 7.31
CA LEU A 51 -4.75 -1.17 6.88
C LEU A 51 -4.87 -2.41 7.75
N TYR A 52 -5.09 -3.58 7.14
CA TYR A 52 -5.34 -4.84 7.83
C TYR A 52 -4.24 -5.86 7.55
N ALA A 53 -3.92 -6.69 8.53
CA ALA A 53 -3.02 -7.84 8.40
C ALA A 53 -3.80 -9.16 8.57
N LEU A 54 -3.45 -10.19 7.80
CA LEU A 54 -4.10 -11.50 7.87
C LEU A 54 -3.46 -12.41 8.94
N GLY A 55 -4.24 -12.76 9.97
CA GLY A 55 -3.92 -13.79 10.97
C GLY A 55 -5.00 -14.87 11.02
N ASN A 56 -5.73 -14.97 12.14
CA ASN A 56 -6.94 -15.80 12.27
C ASN A 56 -8.19 -15.11 11.68
N GLY A 57 -8.00 -14.28 10.66
CA GLY A 57 -8.90 -13.23 10.21
C GLY A 57 -8.13 -11.93 9.97
N TRP A 58 -8.79 -10.93 9.39
CA TRP A 58 -8.20 -9.61 9.18
C TRP A 58 -8.20 -8.79 10.46
N LEU A 59 -7.02 -8.35 10.89
CA LEU A 59 -6.83 -7.49 12.05
C LEU A 59 -6.43 -6.09 11.57
N ALA A 60 -7.16 -5.06 12.00
CA ALA A 60 -6.77 -3.67 11.74
C ALA A 60 -5.45 -3.35 12.46
N ILE A 61 -4.48 -2.82 11.72
CA ILE A 61 -3.16 -2.42 12.23
C ILE A 61 -3.03 -0.89 12.25
N LEU A 62 -3.59 -0.22 11.24
CA LEU A 62 -3.78 1.23 11.21
C LEU A 62 -5.24 1.53 10.88
N GLU A 63 -5.83 2.45 11.61
CA GLU A 63 -7.15 3.02 11.29
C GLU A 63 -6.99 4.13 10.23
N GLY A 64 -8.09 4.55 9.60
CA GLY A 64 -8.06 5.57 8.54
C GLY A 64 -7.87 4.96 7.15
N GLY A 65 -8.39 5.62 6.11
CA GLY A 65 -8.43 5.02 4.78
C GLY A 65 -7.06 4.84 4.14
N PHE A 66 -6.83 3.69 3.52
CA PHE A 66 -5.63 3.38 2.74
C PHE A 66 -6.01 2.96 1.32
N SER A 67 -5.18 3.35 0.36
CA SER A 67 -5.40 3.04 -1.06
C SER A 67 -4.31 2.16 -1.68
N VAL A 68 -3.14 2.04 -1.04
CA VAL A 68 -2.01 1.24 -1.51
C VAL A 68 -1.39 0.48 -0.35
N VAL A 69 -0.98 -0.77 -0.59
CA VAL A 69 -0.10 -1.53 0.31
C VAL A 69 0.86 -2.41 -0.49
N ALA A 70 2.16 -2.29 -0.20
CA ALA A 70 3.18 -3.13 -0.80
C ALA A 70 4.20 -3.57 0.24
N ALA A 71 4.64 -4.83 0.18
CA ALA A 71 5.69 -5.36 1.04
C ALA A 71 6.90 -5.84 0.23
N ASP A 72 8.08 -5.69 0.85
CA ASP A 72 9.36 -6.04 0.26
C ASP A 72 9.63 -7.55 0.38
N PRO A 73 9.65 -8.31 -0.74
CA PRO A 73 9.88 -9.75 -0.68
C PRO A 73 11.28 -10.12 -0.20
N GLU A 74 12.27 -9.23 -0.33
CA GLU A 74 13.67 -9.52 0.06
C GLU A 74 13.88 -9.43 1.58
N THR A 75 13.04 -8.66 2.27
CA THR A 75 13.15 -8.46 3.73
C THR A 75 12.02 -9.14 4.51
N ALA A 76 10.97 -9.59 3.82
CA ALA A 76 9.91 -10.39 4.42
C ALA A 76 10.39 -11.80 4.80
N GLY A 77 9.82 -12.32 5.89
CA GLY A 77 10.07 -13.69 6.35
C GLY A 77 8.78 -14.51 6.44
N PRO A 78 8.86 -15.83 6.61
CA PRO A 78 7.67 -16.67 6.82
C PRO A 78 6.85 -16.18 8.01
N GLY A 79 5.65 -15.66 7.76
CA GLY A 79 4.76 -15.14 8.80
C GLY A 79 5.25 -13.87 9.49
N ALA A 80 6.16 -13.11 8.86
CA ALA A 80 6.62 -11.82 9.36
C ALA A 80 6.64 -10.78 8.25
N LEU A 81 6.15 -9.58 8.54
CA LEU A 81 6.30 -8.44 7.65
C LEU A 81 7.74 -7.91 7.73
N GLY A 82 8.39 -7.79 6.58
CA GLY A 82 9.69 -7.12 6.44
C GLY A 82 9.51 -5.62 6.32
N ARG A 83 10.25 -4.99 5.42
CA ARG A 83 9.93 -3.63 4.99
C ARG A 83 8.62 -3.61 4.21
N ALA A 84 7.78 -2.63 4.44
CA ALA A 84 6.55 -2.42 3.66
C ALA A 84 6.22 -0.93 3.58
N HIS A 85 5.37 -0.56 2.63
CA HIS A 85 4.79 0.77 2.56
C HIS A 85 3.27 0.68 2.41
N ALA A 86 2.58 1.66 2.97
CA ALA A 86 1.16 1.87 2.77
C ALA A 86 0.91 3.35 2.50
N VAL A 87 -0.09 3.65 1.67
CA VAL A 87 -0.43 5.02 1.28
C VAL A 87 -1.88 5.30 1.65
N SER A 88 -2.12 6.42 2.32
CA SER A 88 -3.45 6.84 2.71
C SER A 88 -4.36 7.08 1.49
N SER A 89 -5.66 7.02 1.71
CA SER A 89 -6.64 7.47 0.73
C SER A 89 -6.71 9.01 0.66
N GLU A 90 -7.42 9.56 -0.33
CA GLU A 90 -7.70 11.00 -0.41
C GLU A 90 -8.51 11.50 0.78
N ASP A 91 -9.44 10.68 1.26
CA ASP A 91 -10.42 11.05 2.28
C ASP A 91 -9.91 10.86 3.71
N GLY A 92 -8.68 10.35 3.91
CA GLY A 92 -8.08 10.26 5.23
C GLY A 92 -6.80 9.42 5.27
N GLY A 93 -5.93 9.74 6.22
CA GLY A 93 -4.81 8.95 6.71
C GLY A 93 -5.06 8.41 8.11
N ALA A 94 -4.06 7.79 8.74
CA ALA A 94 -4.29 7.17 10.05
C ALA A 94 -4.50 8.22 11.13
N ASP A 95 -5.51 7.98 11.99
CA ASP A 95 -5.83 8.77 13.19
C ASP A 95 -4.72 8.57 14.25
N GLY A 96 -3.53 9.07 13.94
CA GLY A 96 -2.28 8.75 14.61
C GLY A 96 -1.55 9.99 15.09
N GLY A 97 -2.12 10.64 16.11
CA GLY A 97 -1.41 11.60 16.96
C GLY A 97 -1.31 13.01 16.38
N SER A 98 -2.29 13.85 16.71
CA SER A 98 -2.25 15.29 16.50
C SER A 98 -1.08 15.94 17.27
N ASP A 99 0.05 16.16 16.60
CA ASP A 99 0.89 17.33 16.84
C ASP A 99 0.59 18.37 15.75
N ASP A 100 -0.47 19.15 15.98
CA ASP A 100 -0.79 20.45 15.36
C ASP A 100 -0.05 20.77 14.04
N ASN A 101 -0.45 20.10 12.95
CA ASN A 101 -0.42 20.68 11.62
C ASN A 101 -1.56 20.07 10.79
N GLY A 102 -2.75 20.64 11.02
CA GLY A 102 -3.98 20.20 10.39
C GLY A 102 -3.98 20.31 8.87
N SER A 103 -4.88 19.52 8.29
CA SER A 103 -5.24 19.46 6.88
C SER A 103 -4.17 18.82 5.98
N SER A 104 -4.46 17.60 5.54
CA SER A 104 -3.99 17.07 4.28
C SER A 104 -4.44 18.00 3.15
N ASP A 105 -3.63 19.00 2.83
CA ASP A 105 -3.71 19.73 1.57
C ASP A 105 -3.44 18.72 0.45
N ASP A 106 -4.50 18.11 -0.11
CA ASP A 106 -4.55 17.35 -1.39
C ASP A 106 -3.57 16.16 -1.57
N GLY A 107 -2.72 15.89 -0.59
CA GLY A 107 -1.63 14.92 -0.64
C GLY A 107 -1.90 13.67 0.19
N SER A 108 -1.34 12.54 -0.27
CA SER A 108 -1.40 11.26 0.45
C SER A 108 -0.31 11.15 1.51
N GLU A 109 -0.65 10.59 2.67
CA GLU A 109 0.32 10.21 3.69
C GLU A 109 0.91 8.84 3.37
N VAL A 110 2.24 8.72 3.45
CA VAL A 110 2.94 7.45 3.24
C VAL A 110 3.43 6.93 4.58
N TYR A 111 3.23 5.64 4.82
CA TYR A 111 3.72 4.93 5.98
C TYR A 111 4.75 3.90 5.55
N GLU A 112 5.78 3.70 6.37
CA GLU A 112 6.78 2.64 6.20
C GLU A 112 6.72 1.70 7.41
N HIS A 113 6.70 0.40 7.15
CA HIS A 113 6.96 -0.61 8.17
C HIS A 113 8.45 -0.89 8.24
N VAL A 114 9.06 -0.61 9.39
CA VAL A 114 10.46 -0.89 9.67
C VAL A 114 10.62 -1.19 11.16
N ASP A 115 11.55 -2.07 11.51
CA ASP A 115 11.79 -2.50 12.90
C ASP A 115 10.51 -2.95 13.64
N GLY A 116 9.60 -3.58 12.90
CA GLY A 116 8.34 -4.14 13.44
C GLY A 116 7.23 -3.12 13.70
N ASN A 117 7.37 -1.87 13.24
CA ASN A 117 6.40 -0.82 13.47
C ASN A 117 6.10 -0.04 12.19
N TRP A 118 4.84 0.37 12.03
CA TRP A 118 4.44 1.34 11.02
C TRP A 118 4.68 2.76 11.52
N GLN A 119 5.29 3.59 10.69
CA GLN A 119 5.51 5.00 10.98
C GLN A 119 5.33 5.86 9.74
N ARG A 120 4.89 7.11 9.91
CA ARG A 120 4.74 8.05 8.81
C ARG A 120 6.11 8.37 8.20
N ARG A 121 6.15 8.39 6.87
CA ARG A 121 7.32 8.69 6.07
C ARG A 121 7.09 9.95 5.25
N ALA A 122 7.88 10.98 5.52
CA ALA A 122 7.89 12.19 4.70
C ALA A 122 8.52 11.91 3.33
N LEU A 123 7.89 12.43 2.28
CA LEU A 123 8.38 12.37 0.91
C LEU A 123 8.77 13.76 0.41
N PRO A 124 9.70 13.86 -0.55
CA PRO A 124 10.10 15.11 -1.21
C PRO A 124 9.05 15.65 -2.21
N THR A 125 7.77 15.39 -1.96
CA THR A 125 6.62 15.88 -2.74
C THR A 125 5.35 15.73 -1.91
N ASP A 126 4.41 16.64 -2.09
CA ASP A 126 3.07 16.55 -1.53
C ASP A 126 2.07 15.94 -2.53
N ASP A 127 2.51 15.68 -3.77
CA ASP A 127 1.68 15.02 -4.78
C ASP A 127 1.26 13.62 -4.33
N ARG A 128 -0.02 13.30 -4.51
CA ARG A 128 -0.60 11.99 -4.19
C ARG A 128 0.19 10.85 -4.84
N VAL A 129 0.72 9.96 -4.00
CA VAL A 129 1.29 8.67 -4.41
C VAL A 129 0.14 7.73 -4.77
N VAL A 130 0.22 7.11 -5.94
CA VAL A 130 -0.80 6.17 -6.43
C VAL A 130 -0.36 4.73 -6.38
N ASP A 131 0.95 4.47 -6.26
CA ASP A 131 1.47 3.11 -6.10
C ASP A 131 2.90 3.09 -5.54
N VAL A 132 3.24 1.98 -4.88
CA VAL A 132 4.57 1.65 -4.36
C VAL A 132 4.92 0.22 -4.80
N ALA A 133 6.11 0.03 -5.35
CA ALA A 133 6.58 -1.29 -5.76
C ALA A 133 8.04 -1.53 -5.37
N TYR A 134 8.38 -2.80 -5.13
CA TYR A 134 9.72 -3.21 -4.71
C TYR A 134 10.50 -3.86 -5.84
N GLY A 135 11.63 -3.27 -6.20
CA GLY A 135 12.67 -3.93 -6.98
C GLY A 135 13.93 -4.08 -6.13
N LYS A 136 15.09 -3.72 -6.67
CA LYS A 136 16.33 -3.60 -5.85
C LYS A 136 16.24 -2.56 -4.74
N ARG A 137 15.29 -1.64 -4.86
CA ARG A 137 14.99 -0.53 -3.95
C ARG A 137 13.47 -0.29 -3.98
N PRO A 138 12.89 0.39 -2.97
CA PRO A 138 11.53 0.88 -3.03
C PRO A 138 11.38 1.96 -4.10
N TYR A 139 10.30 1.87 -4.87
CA TYR A 139 9.89 2.86 -5.85
C TYR A 139 8.46 3.29 -5.59
N ALA A 140 8.15 4.55 -5.83
CA ALA A 140 6.80 5.07 -5.77
C ALA A 140 6.51 5.93 -6.99
N VAL A 141 5.23 6.16 -7.30
CA VAL A 141 4.85 7.08 -8.35
C VAL A 141 3.63 7.88 -7.94
N THR A 142 3.62 9.15 -8.34
CA THR A 142 2.48 10.05 -8.09
C THR A 142 1.51 10.06 -9.27
N GLU A 143 0.28 10.46 -9.02
CA GLU A 143 -0.75 10.65 -10.06
C GLU A 143 -0.29 11.62 -11.18
N LYS A 144 0.55 12.60 -10.83
CA LYS A 144 1.12 13.60 -11.75
C LYS A 144 2.33 13.08 -12.52
N GLY A 145 2.68 11.81 -12.34
CA GLY A 145 3.79 11.16 -13.04
C GLY A 145 5.16 11.53 -12.52
N THR A 146 5.27 11.89 -11.23
CA THR A 146 6.56 12.00 -10.55
C THR A 146 6.95 10.63 -10.04
N PHE A 147 8.07 10.10 -10.52
CA PHE A 147 8.66 8.86 -10.00
C PHE A 147 9.52 9.17 -8.78
N LEU A 148 9.47 8.32 -7.77
CA LEU A 148 10.31 8.38 -6.60
C LEU A 148 11.11 7.09 -6.43
N VAL A 149 12.36 7.23 -6.01
CA VAL A 149 13.23 6.11 -5.64
C VAL A 149 13.85 6.37 -4.26
N SER A 150 13.82 5.35 -3.40
CA SER A 150 14.48 5.39 -2.10
C SER A 150 15.91 4.87 -2.17
N ASP A 151 16.83 5.55 -1.50
CA ASP A 151 18.20 5.10 -1.22
C ASP A 151 18.40 4.94 0.30
N GLY A 152 17.57 4.09 0.91
CA GLY A 152 17.48 3.96 2.37
C GLY A 152 16.61 5.06 2.98
N ASP A 153 17.22 5.98 3.72
CA ASP A 153 16.50 7.02 4.47
C ASP A 153 16.13 8.25 3.63
N GLU A 154 16.58 8.32 2.38
CA GLU A 154 16.24 9.43 1.46
C GLU A 154 15.41 8.93 0.28
N TRP A 155 14.39 9.72 -0.10
CA TRP A 155 13.67 9.57 -1.36
C TRP A 155 14.11 10.68 -2.33
N ARG A 156 14.25 10.35 -3.61
CA ARG A 156 14.56 11.30 -4.69
C ARG A 156 13.47 11.27 -5.75
N THR A 157 13.18 12.42 -6.35
CA THR A 157 12.14 12.57 -7.38
C THR A 157 12.72 12.68 -8.80
N HIS A 158 11.98 12.12 -9.76
CA HIS A 158 12.26 12.20 -11.18
C HIS A 158 10.95 12.35 -11.96
N PRO A 159 10.67 13.51 -12.57
CA PRO A 159 9.48 13.68 -13.41
C PRO A 159 9.55 12.76 -14.63
N LEU A 160 8.49 11.98 -14.88
CA LEU A 160 8.41 11.09 -16.05
C LEU A 160 7.82 11.79 -17.29
N GLY A 161 7.15 12.92 -17.09
CA GLY A 161 6.39 13.58 -18.17
C GLY A 161 5.12 12.82 -18.58
N LEU A 162 4.68 11.87 -17.75
CA LEU A 162 3.44 11.11 -17.93
C LEU A 162 2.30 11.72 -17.11
N ARG A 163 1.06 11.45 -17.51
CA ARG A 163 -0.15 11.85 -16.77
C ARG A 163 -1.04 10.64 -16.56
N GLY A 164 -1.80 10.63 -15.47
CA GLY A 164 -2.77 9.58 -15.19
C GLY A 164 -2.10 8.24 -14.92
N VAL A 165 -0.94 8.26 -14.26
CA VAL A 165 -0.31 7.02 -13.78
C VAL A 165 -1.25 6.40 -12.75
N ARG A 166 -1.41 5.07 -12.80
CA ARG A 166 -2.31 4.31 -11.93
C ARG A 166 -1.62 3.21 -11.13
N ALA A 167 -0.48 2.70 -11.62
CA ALA A 167 0.23 1.59 -11.01
C ALA A 167 1.69 1.51 -11.50
N LEU A 168 2.52 0.83 -10.72
CA LEU A 168 3.85 0.33 -11.01
C LEU A 168 3.79 -1.19 -11.09
N ALA A 169 4.46 -1.76 -12.08
CA ALA A 169 4.65 -3.21 -12.16
C ALA A 169 6.13 -3.50 -12.37
N ILE A 170 6.67 -4.38 -11.53
CA ILE A 170 8.07 -4.80 -11.61
C ILE A 170 8.10 -6.25 -12.06
N ALA A 171 8.58 -6.46 -13.28
CA ALA A 171 8.83 -7.79 -13.79
C ALA A 171 10.14 -8.31 -13.21
N PHE A 172 10.07 -9.33 -12.36
CA PHE A 172 11.23 -10.11 -11.99
C PHE A 172 11.59 -11.07 -13.11
N ARG A 173 12.87 -11.32 -13.29
CA ARG A 173 13.40 -12.24 -14.30
C ARG A 173 14.26 -13.31 -13.64
#